data_AF-A0AAD1DLT6-F1
#
_entry.id   AF-A0AAD1DLT6-F1
#
_cell.length_a   1.000
_cell.length_b   1.000
_cell.length_c   1.000
_cell.angle_alpha   90.00
_cell.angle_beta   90.00
_cell.angle_gamma   90.00
#
_symmetry.space_group_name_H-M   'P 1'
#
loop_
_entity.id
_entity.type
_entity.pdbx_description
1 polymer ?
#
loop_
_entity_poly.entity_id
_entity_poly.type
_entity_poly.pdbx_seq_one_letter_code
_entity_poly.pdbx_strand_id
1 'polypeptide(L)' 'MCDAKKTKTTTENRHRAVRAEYKRLSEIQEYGVQKHSFDWIVANLAHNFFYSTATVENIIFHRV' A
#
# COMPACT_ATOMS: atom_id res chain seq x y z
N MET A 1 -4.07 -35.32 -8.37
CA MET A 1 -4.71 -33.99 -8.35
C MET A 1 -3.61 -33.01 -7.94
N CYS A 2 -2.91 -32.41 -8.89
CA CYS A 2 -1.88 -31.41 -8.57
C CYS A 2 -2.56 -30.05 -8.65
N ASP A 3 -2.95 -29.50 -7.50
CA ASP A 3 -3.42 -28.13 -7.37
C ASP A 3 -2.31 -27.18 -7.84
N ALA A 4 -2.44 -26.71 -9.08
CA ALA A 4 -1.65 -25.61 -9.61
C ALA A 4 -2.01 -24.35 -8.81
N LYS A 5 -1.29 -24.14 -7.71
CA LYS A 5 -1.36 -22.93 -6.88
C LYS A 5 -1.08 -21.74 -7.80
N LYS A 6 -2.16 -21.08 -8.25
CA LYS A 6 -2.12 -19.88 -9.10
C LYS A 6 -1.27 -18.85 -8.37
N THR A 7 0.01 -18.77 -8.71
CA THR A 7 0.95 -17.79 -8.15
C THR A 7 0.38 -16.43 -8.50
N LYS A 8 -0.32 -15.78 -7.55
CA LYS A 8 -0.76 -14.40 -7.72
C LYS A 8 0.45 -13.62 -8.21
N THR A 9 0.29 -13.01 -9.38
CA THR A 9 1.34 -12.30 -10.12
C THR A 9 2.09 -11.37 -9.17
N THR A 10 3.39 -11.21 -9.40
CA THR A 10 4.28 -10.35 -8.58
C THR A 10 3.68 -8.96 -8.33
N THR A 11 2.92 -8.43 -9.30
CA THR A 11 2.18 -7.16 -9.22
C THR A 11 1.07 -7.15 -8.17
N GLU A 12 0.22 -8.18 -8.09
CA GLU A 12 -0.83 -8.26 -7.08
C GLU A 12 -0.24 -8.34 -5.66
N ASN A 13 0.87 -9.06 -5.51
CA ASN A 13 1.59 -9.16 -4.24
C ASN A 13 2.20 -7.80 -3.85
N ARG A 14 2.75 -7.05 -4.80
CA ARG A 14 3.25 -5.68 -4.58
C ARG A 14 2.12 -4.73 -4.18
N HIS A 15 0.99 -4.74 -4.90
CA HIS A 15 -0.17 -3.91 -4.55
C HIS A 15 -0.73 -4.26 -3.17
N ARG A 16 -0.74 -5.55 -2.81
CA ARG A 16 -1.12 -6.00 -1.47
C ARG A 16 -0.16 -5.49 -0.40
N ALA A 17 1.15 -5.50 -0.65
CA ALA A 17 2.15 -4.97 0.28
C ALA A 17 1.99 -3.47 0.50
N VAL A 18 1.77 -2.69 -0.56
CA VAL A 18 1.48 -1.25 -0.48
C VAL A 18 0.24 -0.99 0.37
N ARG A 19 -0.85 -1.73 0.15
CA ARG A 19 -2.09 -1.59 0.95
C ARG A 19 -1.90 -1.98 2.41
N ALA A 20 -1.12 -3.02 2.69
CA ALA A 20 -0.82 -3.44 4.06
C ALA A 20 -0.02 -2.37 4.80
N GLU A 21 0.98 -1.77 4.14
CA GLU A 21 1.79 -0.71 4.73
C GLU A 21 1.02 0.60 4.89
N TYR A 22 0.16 0.96 3.93
CA TYR A 22 -0.78 2.08 4.08
C TYR A 22 -1.64 1.92 5.32
N LYS A 23 -2.25 0.73 5.50
CA LYS A 23 -3.08 0.43 6.66
C LYS A 23 -2.29 0.60 7.96
N ARG A 24 -1.10 -0.01 8.04
CA ARG A 24 -0.21 0.11 9.20
C ARG A 24 0.08 1.56 9.55
N LEU A 25 0.46 2.39 8.56
CA LEU A 25 0.79 3.80 8.78
C LEU A 25 -0.44 4.65 9.15
N SER A 26 -1.60 4.35 8.57
CA SER A 26 -2.85 5.06 8.86
C SER A 26 -3.39 4.78 10.27
N GLU A 27 -3.06 3.62 10.83
CA GLU A 27 -3.46 3.21 12.18
C GLU A 27 -2.53 3.78 13.27
N ILE A 28 -1.37 4.33 12.91
CA ILE A 28 -0.46 4.95 13.87
C ILE A 28 -1.07 6.28 14.33
N GLN A 29 -1.37 6.34 15.62
CA GLN A 29 -1.87 7.53 16.28
C GLN A 29 -0.87 8.03 17.32
N GLU A 30 -0.83 9.34 17.50
CA GLU A 30 -0.02 10.04 18.49
C GLU A 30 -0.89 11.13 19.11
N TYR A 31 -0.96 11.18 20.45
CA TYR A 31 -1.88 12.06 21.19
C TYR A 31 -3.36 11.92 20.78
N GLY A 32 -3.79 10.73 20.33
CA GLY A 32 -5.16 10.47 19.88
C GLY A 32 -5.49 11.01 18.49
N VAL A 33 -4.51 11.57 17.77
CA VAL A 33 -4.66 11.97 16.36
C VAL A 33 -3.81 11.10 15.46
N GLN A 34 -4.21 10.94 14.19
CA GLN A 34 -3.40 10.21 13.22
C GLN A 34 -2.03 10.88 13.06
N LYS A 35 -0.95 10.12 13.29
CA LYS A 35 0.42 10.66 13.31
C LYS A 35 0.87 11.16 11.95
N HIS A 36 0.48 10.46 10.90
CA HIS A 36 0.92 10.74 9.54
C HIS A 36 -0.26 11.24 8.69
N SER A 37 -0.09 12.39 8.05
CA SER A 37 -1.05 12.88 7.07
C SER A 37 -1.12 11.95 5.86
N PHE A 38 -2.24 11.98 5.13
CA PHE A 38 -2.41 11.17 3.92
C PHE A 38 -1.28 11.42 2.90
N ASP A 39 -0.97 12.69 2.60
CA ASP A 39 0.09 13.06 1.65
C ASP A 39 1.46 12.54 2.07
N TRP A 40 1.76 12.58 3.37
CA TRP A 40 3.01 12.02 3.89
C TRP A 40 3.06 10.50 3.71
N ILE A 41 1.96 9.80 4.01
CA ILE A 41 1.88 8.35 3.83
C ILE A 41 2.08 7.98 2.36
N VAL A 42 1.43 8.68 1.44
CA VAL A 42 1.56 8.45 0.00
C VAL A 42 3.01 8.70 -0.47
N ALA A 43 3.64 9.79 -0.05
CA ALA A 43 5.03 10.08 -0.38
C ALA A 43 6.01 9.03 0.18
N ASN A 44 5.80 8.59 1.43
CA ASN A 44 6.60 7.54 2.06
C ASN A 44 6.44 6.19 1.33
N LEU A 45 5.22 5.81 0.97
CA LEU A 45 4.96 4.59 0.20
C LEU A 45 5.57 4.66 -1.20
N ALA A 46 5.45 5.81 -1.87
CA ALA A 46 6.06 6.03 -3.19
C ALA A 46 7.58 5.85 -3.14
N HIS A 47 8.24 6.39 -2.11
CA HIS A 47 9.67 6.21 -1.88
C HIS A 47 10.05 4.74 -1.59
N ASN A 48 9.35 4.09 -0.65
CA ASN A 48 9.69 2.73 -0.21
C ASN A 48 9.41 1.64 -1.27
N PHE A 49 8.38 1.83 -2.10
CA PHE A 49 7.98 0.86 -3.12
C PHE A 49 8.41 1.26 -4.53
N PHE A 50 9.16 2.35 -4.70
CA PHE A 50 9.64 2.88 -5.97
C PHE A 50 8.51 3.11 -6.99
N TYR A 51 7.40 3.68 -6.52
CA TYR A 51 6.23 4.03 -7.33
C TYR A 51 6.04 5.54 -7.41
N SER A 52 5.27 6.00 -8.41
CA SER A 52 4.77 7.37 -8.38
C SER A 52 3.67 7.51 -7.32
N THR A 53 3.52 8.70 -6.76
CA THR A 53 2.44 9.01 -5.80
C THR A 53 1.06 8.70 -6.39
N ALA A 54 0.83 9.04 -7.67
CA ALA A 54 -0.39 8.71 -8.39
C ALA A 54 -0.64 7.19 -8.49
N THR A 55 0.41 6.40 -8.70
CA THR A 55 0.30 4.93 -8.72
C THR A 55 -0.10 4.40 -7.34
N VAL A 56 0.50 4.91 -6.27
CA VAL A 56 0.17 4.52 -4.89
C VAL A 56 -1.28 4.86 -4.56
N GLU A 57 -1.75 6.05 -4.90
CA GLU A 57 -3.15 6.45 -4.72
C GLU A 57 -4.10 5.52 -5.47
N ASN A 58 -3.80 5.20 -6.74
CA ASN A 58 -4.61 4.28 -7.52
C ASN A 58 -4.66 2.87 -6.89
N ILE A 59 -3.56 2.39 -6.31
CA ILE A 59 -3.48 1.11 -5.60
C ILE A 59 -4.31 1.13 -4.31
N ILE A 60 -4.28 2.23 -3.54
CA ILE A 60 -5.02 2.41 -2.28
C ILE A 60 -6.52 2.50 -2.55
N PHE A 61 -6.94 3.30 -3.53
CA PHE A 61 -8.35 3.53 -3.86
C PHE A 61 -8.96 2.49 -4.80
N HIS A 62 -8.26 1.39 -5.08
CA HIS A 62 -8.72 0.33 -6.00
C HIS A 62 -9.18 0.87 -7.37
N ARG A 63 -8.47 1.86 -7.91
CA ARG A 63 -8.72 2.41 -9.26
C ARG A 63 -7.93 1.67 -10.36
N VAL A 64 -7.40 0.48 -10.07
CA VAL A 64 -6.56 -0.37 -10.97
C VAL A 64 -7.18 -1.74 -11.13
#